data_AF-A0A1M4LD91-F1
#
_entry.id   AF-A0A1M4LD91-F1
#
_cell.length_a   1.000
_cell.length_b   1.000
_cell.length_c   1.000
_cell.angle_alpha   90.00
_cell.angle_beta   90.00
_cell.angle_gamma   90.00
#
_symmetry.space_group_name_H-M   'P 1'
#
loop_
_entity.id
_entity.type
_entity.pdbx_description
1 polymer ?
#
loop_
_entity_poly.entity_id
_entity_poly.type
_entity_poly.pdbx_seq_one_letter_code
_entity_poly.pdbx_strand_id
1 'polypeptide(L)'
;MFEDTAKASVPATSPSINPSLMRKLGELVDMTFREERGRIRDLDLVVETGNAYNDLRSLVDDLTDTEAIEEALPLVKRRLKKRLADTANDPANRKHSA
;
A
#
# COMPACT_ATOMS: atom_id res chain seq x y z
N MET A 1 20.93 -5.90 49.27
CA MET A 1 20.06 -6.91 48.63
C MET A 1 19.28 -6.17 47.55
N PHE A 2 19.40 -6.63 46.30
CA PHE A 2 19.01 -5.91 45.09
C PHE A 2 17.49 -5.85 44.92
N GLU A 3 16.95 -4.67 44.61
CA GLU A 3 15.56 -4.52 44.18
C GLU A 3 15.44 -4.98 42.72
N ASP A 4 14.95 -6.20 42.53
CA ASP A 4 14.59 -6.74 41.22
C ASP A 4 13.27 -6.11 40.77
N THR A 5 13.35 -5.00 40.03
CA THR A 5 12.21 -4.45 39.31
C THR A 5 12.12 -5.16 37.97
N ALA A 6 11.40 -6.29 37.96
CA ALA A 6 10.95 -6.94 36.75
C ALA A 6 9.97 -6.01 36.00
N LYS A 7 10.51 -5.11 35.19
CA LYS A 7 9.76 -4.32 34.21
C LYS A 7 9.29 -5.30 33.14
N ALA A 8 8.06 -5.81 33.30
CA ALA A 8 7.41 -6.63 32.30
C ALA A 8 7.34 -5.83 30.98
N SER A 9 8.21 -6.20 30.04
CA SER A 9 8.18 -5.67 28.67
C SER A 9 6.92 -6.21 28.02
N VAL A 10 5.89 -5.37 27.91
CA VAL A 10 4.70 -5.68 27.11
C VAL A 10 5.19 -6.02 25.70
N PRO A 11 4.87 -7.20 25.14
CA PRO A 11 5.26 -7.50 23.77
C PRO A 11 4.59 -6.47 22.87
N ALA A 12 5.38 -5.78 22.05
CA ALA A 12 4.86 -4.93 21.00
C ALA A 12 4.13 -5.83 19.99
N THR A 13 2.83 -6.04 20.21
CA THR A 13 1.96 -6.70 19.24
C THR A 13 2.03 -5.88 17.97
N SER A 14 2.76 -6.39 16.97
CA SER A 14 2.77 -5.76 15.66
C SER A 14 1.32 -5.70 15.17
N PRO A 15 0.81 -4.54 14.76
CA PRO A 15 -0.58 -4.43 14.35
C PRO A 15 -0.84 -5.42 13.22
N SER A 16 -1.83 -6.30 13.44
CA SER A 16 -2.25 -7.28 12.43
C SER A 16 -2.76 -6.55 11.19
N ILE A 17 -2.39 -7.02 10.01
CA ILE A 17 -2.89 -6.47 8.76
C ILE A 17 -4.42 -6.66 8.72
N ASN A 18 -5.15 -5.56 8.54
CA ASN A 18 -6.60 -5.58 8.40
C ASN A 18 -6.99 -6.04 6.97
N PRO A 19 -7.67 -7.20 6.80
CA PRO A 19 -8.03 -7.71 5.48
C PRO A 19 -8.98 -6.79 4.70
N SER A 20 -9.86 -6.04 5.39
CA SER A 20 -10.77 -5.10 4.76
C SER A 20 -10.03 -3.91 4.16
N LEU A 21 -8.99 -3.42 4.85
CA LEU A 21 -8.11 -2.38 4.32
C LEU A 21 -7.35 -2.87 3.09
N MET A 22 -6.81 -4.09 3.14
CA MET A 22 -6.12 -4.70 1.99
C MET A 22 -7.04 -4.85 0.78
N ARG A 23 -8.30 -5.28 0.99
CA ARG A 23 -9.32 -5.34 -0.07
C ARG A 23 -9.54 -3.97 -0.71
N LYS A 24 -9.73 -2.94 0.11
CA LYS A 24 -9.95 -1.56 -0.36
C LYS A 24 -8.78 -1.03 -1.17
N LEU A 25 -7.55 -1.29 -0.73
CA LEU A 25 -6.35 -0.93 -1.49
C LEU A 25 -6.26 -1.71 -2.81
N GLY A 26 -6.63 -3.00 -2.82
CA GLY A 26 -6.69 -3.79 -4.04
C GLY A 26 -7.71 -3.25 -5.05
N GLU A 27 -8.89 -2.87 -4.58
CA GLU A 27 -9.91 -2.22 -5.42
C GLU A 27 -9.43 -0.88 -5.96
N LEU A 28 -8.77 -0.06 -5.13
CA LEU A 28 -8.18 1.21 -5.56
C LEU A 28 -7.14 1.00 -6.67
N VAL A 29 -6.27 -0.01 -6.53
CA VAL A 29 -5.26 -0.36 -7.51
C VAL A 29 -5.90 -0.85 -8.80
N ASP A 30 -6.81 -1.84 -8.74
CA ASP A 30 -7.46 -2.40 -9.93
C ASP A 30 -8.22 -1.30 -10.70
N MET A 31 -9.00 -0.46 -10.01
CA MET A 31 -9.71 0.65 -10.65
C MET A 31 -8.75 1.66 -11.29
N THR A 32 -7.66 2.01 -10.60
CA THR A 32 -6.67 2.97 -11.14
C THR A 32 -5.95 2.39 -12.35
N PHE A 33 -5.62 1.09 -12.36
CA PHE A 33 -5.06 0.45 -13.55
C PHE A 33 -6.06 0.41 -14.71
N ARG A 34 -7.33 0.12 -14.45
CA ARG A 34 -8.38 0.17 -15.48
C ARG A 34 -8.52 1.54 -16.12
N GLU A 35 -8.43 2.59 -15.31
CA GLU A 35 -8.45 3.99 -15.79
C GLU A 35 -7.23 4.32 -16.68
N GLU A 36 -6.03 3.86 -16.33
CA GLU A 36 -4.77 4.34 -16.93
C GLU A 36 -4.18 3.40 -17.99
N ARG A 37 -4.37 2.08 -17.85
CA ARG A 37 -3.66 1.03 -18.59
C ARG A 37 -4.55 -0.12 -19.05
N GLY A 38 -5.79 -0.20 -18.57
CA GLY A 38 -6.68 -1.34 -18.79
C GLY A 38 -6.47 -2.45 -17.76
N ARG A 39 -6.24 -3.69 -18.21
CA ARG A 39 -6.20 -4.84 -17.30
C ARG A 39 -4.83 -5.00 -16.64
N ILE A 40 -4.81 -5.18 -15.33
CA ILE A 40 -3.65 -5.62 -14.55
C ILE A 40 -3.63 -7.16 -14.41
N ARG A 41 -2.44 -7.77 -14.38
CA ARG A 41 -2.29 -9.20 -14.09
C ARG A 41 -2.43 -9.44 -12.59
N ASP A 42 -2.98 -10.58 -12.19
CA ASP A 42 -3.33 -10.87 -10.79
C ASP A 42 -2.12 -10.74 -9.84
N LEU A 43 -0.95 -11.25 -10.22
CA LEU A 43 0.27 -11.12 -9.39
C LEU A 43 0.76 -9.66 -9.29
N ASP A 44 0.68 -8.89 -10.37
CA ASP A 44 1.06 -7.47 -10.35
C ASP A 44 0.08 -6.67 -9.48
N LEU A 45 -1.21 -7.04 -9.47
CA LEU A 45 -2.21 -6.46 -8.57
C LEU A 45 -1.86 -6.69 -7.11
N VAL A 46 -1.41 -7.90 -6.74
CA VAL A 46 -0.95 -8.18 -5.36
C VAL A 46 0.24 -7.30 -5.00
N VAL A 47 1.23 -7.20 -5.89
CA VAL A 47 2.43 -6.38 -5.66
C VAL A 47 2.06 -4.90 -5.50
N GLU A 48 1.24 -4.35 -6.39
CA GLU A 48 0.85 -2.94 -6.32
C GLU A 48 -0.07 -2.64 -5.14
N THR A 49 -0.87 -3.61 -4.68
CA THR A 49 -1.63 -3.49 -3.43
C THR A 49 -0.69 -3.39 -2.22
N GLY A 50 0.38 -4.18 -2.20
CA GLY A 50 1.43 -4.07 -1.18
C GLY A 50 2.15 -2.71 -1.21
N ASN A 51 2.45 -2.20 -2.41
CA ASN A 51 3.02 -0.86 -2.57
C ASN A 51 2.07 0.23 -2.08
N ALA A 52 0.78 0.13 -2.40
CA ALA A 52 -0.25 1.05 -1.93
C ALA A 52 -0.39 1.02 -0.40
N TYR A 53 -0.27 -0.15 0.23
CA TYR A 53 -0.24 -0.28 1.69
C TYR A 53 0.98 0.42 2.31
N ASN A 54 2.16 0.25 1.72
CA ASN A 54 3.37 0.94 2.18
C ASN A 54 3.26 2.46 2.02
N ASP A 55 2.67 2.92 0.91
CA ASP A 55 2.38 4.34 0.71
C ASP A 55 1.44 4.86 1.78
N LEU A 56 0.35 4.14 2.08
CA LEU A 56 -0.60 4.52 3.12
C LEU A 56 0.07 4.58 4.50
N ARG A 57 0.88 3.57 4.85
CA ARG A 57 1.63 3.53 6.11
C ARG A 57 2.67 4.67 6.25
N SER A 58 3.12 5.23 5.13
CA SER A 58 3.99 6.41 5.14
C SER A 58 3.25 7.74 5.34
N LEU A 59 1.92 7.71 5.23
CA LEU A 59 1.05 8.90 5.28
C LEU A 59 0.19 8.95 6.54
N VAL A 60 -0.09 7.79 7.14
CA VAL A 60 -0.99 7.63 8.28
C VAL A 60 -0.26 6.90 9.40
N ASP A 61 -0.16 7.55 10.56
CA ASP A 61 0.51 7.01 11.75
C ASP A 61 -0.28 5.86 12.40
N ASP A 62 -1.62 5.97 12.41
CA ASP A 62 -2.54 4.97 12.95
C ASP A 62 -3.45 4.39 11.87
N LEU A 63 -3.16 3.16 11.42
CA LEU A 63 -3.97 2.45 10.43
C LEU A 63 -5.28 1.88 10.98
N THR A 64 -5.67 2.23 12.20
CA THR A 64 -7.01 1.99 12.75
C THR A 64 -7.90 3.24 12.66
N ASP A 65 -7.31 4.42 12.43
CA ASP A 65 -8.03 5.66 12.18
C ASP A 65 -8.59 5.66 10.75
N THR A 66 -9.89 5.38 10.65
CA THR A 66 -10.58 5.34 9.36
C THR A 66 -10.62 6.69 8.67
N GLU A 67 -10.71 7.80 9.40
CA GLU A 67 -10.79 9.13 8.80
C GLU A 67 -9.45 9.51 8.17
N ALA A 68 -8.35 9.34 8.92
CA ALA A 68 -7.00 9.56 8.40
C ALA A 68 -6.68 8.67 7.19
N ILE A 69 -7.16 7.42 7.20
CA ILE A 69 -7.05 6.53 6.02
C ILE A 69 -7.77 7.13 4.82
N GLU A 70 -9.05 7.52 4.95
CA GLU A 70 -9.84 8.07 3.84
C GLU A 70 -9.18 9.33 3.25
N GLU A 71 -8.67 10.22 4.11
CA GLU A 71 -7.97 11.43 3.69
C GLU A 71 -6.68 11.14 2.91
N ALA A 72 -5.99 10.06 3.25
CA ALA A 72 -4.74 9.67 2.60
C ALA A 72 -4.93 8.93 1.26
N LEU A 73 -6.07 8.28 1.01
CA LEU A 73 -6.30 7.48 -0.19
C LEU A 73 -6.14 8.25 -1.52
N PRO A 74 -6.60 9.50 -1.68
CA PRO A 74 -6.35 10.29 -2.88
C PRO A 74 -4.85 10.45 -3.19
N LEU A 75 -4.03 10.60 -2.14
CA LEU A 75 -2.59 10.72 -2.29
C LEU A 75 -1.93 9.39 -2.67
N VAL A 76 -2.40 8.27 -2.10
CA VAL A 76 -1.98 6.92 -2.51
C VAL A 76 -2.31 6.68 -3.99
N LYS A 77 -3.53 7.00 -4.43
CA LYS A 77 -3.94 6.92 -5.86
C LYS A 77 -3.02 7.75 -6.75
N ARG A 78 -2.68 8.98 -6.33
CA ARG A 78 -1.76 9.86 -7.07
C ARG A 78 -0.37 9.25 -7.23
N ARG A 79 0.18 8.66 -6.17
CA ARG A 79 1.50 7.98 -6.21
C ARG A 79 1.48 6.78 -7.16
N LEU A 80 0.40 5.99 -7.12
CA LEU A 80 0.20 4.89 -8.06
C LEU A 80 0.18 5.40 -9.51
N LYS A 81 -0.65 6.39 -9.85
CA LYS A 81 -0.71 6.95 -11.21
C LYS A 81 0.66 7.41 -11.71
N LYS A 82 1.46 8.04 -10.84
CA LYS A 82 2.83 8.43 -11.17
C LYS A 82 3.71 7.21 -11.52
N ARG A 83 3.72 6.16 -10.69
CA ARG A 83 4.46 4.92 -11.00
C ARG A 83 4.03 4.30 -12.33
N LEU A 84 2.73 4.30 -12.63
CA LEU A 84 2.21 3.79 -13.89
C LEU A 84 2.68 4.62 -15.08
N ALA A 85 2.71 5.95 -14.95
CA ALA A 85 3.24 6.83 -15.99
C ALA A 85 4.74 6.56 -16.23
N ASP A 86 5.53 6.49 -15.16
CA ASP A 86 6.98 6.25 -15.22
C ASP A 86 7.30 4.91 -15.89
N THR A 87 6.57 3.85 -15.54
CA THR A 87 6.78 2.48 -16.06
C THR A 87 6.53 2.37 -17.58
N ALA A 88 5.61 3.15 -18.15
CA ALA A 88 5.42 3.13 -19.60
C ALA A 88 6.39 4.02 -20.36
N ASN A 89 6.99 4.98 -19.69
CA ASN A 89 8.03 5.81 -20.27
C ASN A 89 9.40 5.11 -20.23
N ASP A 90 9.55 4.04 -19.43
CA ASP A 90 10.76 3.23 -19.35
C ASP A 90 11.05 2.51 -20.70
N PRO A 91 12.17 2.84 -21.36
CA PRO A 91 12.57 2.19 -22.61
C PRO A 91 12.85 0.68 -22.48
N ALA A 92 13.10 0.15 -21.28
CA ALA A 92 13.27 -1.29 -21.06
C ALA A 92 11.97 -2.07 -21.31
N ASN A 93 10.81 -1.49 -21.01
CA ASN A 93 9.51 -2.12 -21.18
C ASN A 93 8.98 -2.10 -22.64
N ARG A 94 9.52 -1.22 -23.51
CA ARG A 94 9.16 -1.18 -24.94
C ARG A 94 9.60 -2.43 -25.72
N LYS A 95 10.56 -3.21 -25.21
CA LYS A 95 11.07 -4.40 -25.88
C LYS A 95 10.18 -5.65 -25.75
N HIS A 96 9.17 -5.61 -24.89
CA HIS A 96 8.25 -6.74 -24.67
C HIS A 96 6.86 -6.55 -25.26
N SER A 97 6.65 -5.49 -26.05
CA SER A 97 5.36 -5.17 -26.68
C SER A 97 5.39 -5.22 -28.21
N ALA A 98 6.40 -5.84 -28.82
CA ALA A 98 6.49 -6.06 -30.27
C ALA A 98 6.28 -7.54 -30.61
#